data_AF-A0A255RHI7-F1
#
_entry.id   AF-A0A255RHI7-F1
#
_cell.length_a   1.000
_cell.length_b   1.000
_cell.length_c   1.000
_cell.angle_alpha   90.00
_cell.angle_beta   90.00
_cell.angle_gamma   90.00
#
_symmetry.space_group_name_H-M   'P 1'
#
loop_
_entity.id
_entity.type
_entity.pdbx_description
1 polymer ?
#
loop_
_entity_poly.entity_id
_entity_poly.type
_entity_poly.pdbx_seq_one_letter_code
_entity_poly.pdbx_strand_id
1 'polypeptide(L)'
;MVFAMATILMFAVAAKAQRLEHAKDEASYITRIMTAELGLTRVQSQELLHINLVYLDGISSYRDIEGRGCKSRDKKIKSLLNKRQWHQYKNTYYFYRPISWRDHAYVHHIYAKYPKNKKHKYCKHQVDRNCRQQGNNSPEAIRQRQKMCRHVMNGAR
;
A
#
# COMPACT_ATOMS: atom_id res chain seq x y z
N MET A 1 -9.56 -31.35 -26.41
CA MET A 1 -10.01 -30.93 -25.06
C MET A 1 -8.86 -30.95 -24.05
N VAL A 2 -8.11 -32.05 -23.88
CA VAL A 2 -6.98 -32.14 -22.92
C VAL A 2 -5.87 -31.10 -23.16
N PHE A 3 -5.45 -30.89 -24.42
CA PHE A 3 -4.44 -29.86 -24.75
C PHE A 3 -4.90 -28.44 -24.40
N ALA A 4 -6.19 -28.11 -24.58
CA ALA A 4 -6.73 -26.81 -24.23
C ALA A 4 -6.81 -26.59 -22.71
N MET A 5 -7.12 -27.64 -21.94
CA MET A 5 -7.12 -27.56 -20.47
C MET A 5 -5.70 -27.40 -19.92
N ALA A 6 -4.73 -28.11 -20.49
CA ALA A 6 -3.33 -27.98 -20.12
C ALA A 6 -2.78 -26.57 -20.40
N THR A 7 -3.11 -25.97 -21.54
CA THR A 7 -2.67 -24.61 -21.86
C THR A 7 -3.29 -23.56 -20.93
N ILE A 8 -4.60 -23.64 -20.64
CA ILE A 8 -5.26 -22.71 -19.71
C ILE A 8 -4.62 -22.77 -18.32
N LEU A 9 -4.31 -23.96 -17.81
CA LEU A 9 -3.65 -24.11 -16.51
C LEU A 9 -2.25 -23.47 -16.52
N MET A 10 -1.45 -23.70 -17.56
CA MET A 10 -0.11 -23.09 -17.66
C MET A 10 -0.17 -21.55 -17.69
N PHE A 11 -1.11 -20.96 -18.44
CA PHE A 11 -1.30 -19.51 -18.44
C PHE A 11 -1.73 -18.98 -17.08
N ALA A 12 -2.62 -19.67 -16.37
CA ALA A 12 -3.03 -19.28 -15.03
C ALA A 12 -1.85 -19.31 -14.05
N VAL A 13 -1.02 -20.36 -14.08
CA VAL A 13 0.19 -20.49 -13.25
C VAL A 13 1.19 -19.38 -13.55
N ALA A 14 1.46 -19.11 -14.83
CA ALA A 14 2.36 -18.02 -15.25
C ALA A 14 1.85 -16.65 -14.77
N ALA A 15 0.55 -16.35 -14.95
CA ALA A 15 -0.04 -15.10 -14.50
C ALA A 15 0.04 -14.92 -12.99
N LYS A 16 -0.16 -15.99 -12.20
CA LYS A 16 0.01 -15.95 -10.74
C LYS A 16 1.47 -15.72 -10.36
N ALA A 17 2.42 -16.38 -11.02
CA ALA A 17 3.85 -16.19 -10.78
C ALA A 17 4.31 -14.76 -11.07
N GLN A 18 3.92 -14.20 -12.22
CA GLN A 18 4.22 -12.81 -12.59
C GLN A 18 3.65 -11.82 -11.58
N ARG A 19 2.39 -12.02 -11.15
CA ARG A 19 1.77 -11.19 -10.13
C ARG A 19 2.51 -11.24 -8.79
N LEU A 20 2.92 -12.43 -8.36
CA LEU A 20 3.67 -12.62 -7.12
C LEU A 20 5.04 -11.93 -7.21
N GLU A 21 5.72 -12.03 -8.35
CA GLU A 21 7.00 -11.33 -8.60
C GLU A 21 6.83 -9.81 -8.51
N HIS A 22 5.82 -9.25 -9.19
CA HIS A 22 5.50 -7.82 -9.07
C HIS A 22 5.18 -7.41 -7.62
N ALA A 23 4.45 -8.24 -6.87
CA ALA A 23 4.16 -7.96 -5.45
C ALA A 23 5.42 -8.00 -4.59
N LYS A 24 6.36 -8.92 -4.84
CA LYS A 24 7.67 -9.00 -4.16
C LYS A 24 8.53 -7.79 -4.43
N ASP A 25 8.62 -7.36 -5.69
CA ASP A 25 9.38 -6.17 -6.07
C ASP A 25 8.82 -4.91 -5.41
N GLU A 26 7.50 -4.79 -5.39
CA GLU A 26 6.81 -3.65 -4.80
C GLU A 26 6.96 -3.62 -3.28
N ALA A 27 6.76 -4.76 -2.62
CA ALA A 27 6.95 -4.89 -1.18
C ALA A 27 8.39 -4.54 -0.79
N SER A 28 9.37 -5.06 -1.52
CA SER A 28 10.80 -4.78 -1.27
C SER A 28 11.12 -3.30 -1.44
N TYR A 29 10.58 -2.66 -2.49
CA TYR A 29 10.78 -1.24 -2.72
C TYR A 29 10.19 -0.38 -1.60
N ILE A 30 8.92 -0.60 -1.25
CA ILE A 30 8.25 0.15 -0.18
C ILE A 30 8.97 -0.06 1.15
N THR A 31 9.32 -1.30 1.49
CA THR A 31 10.02 -1.60 2.74
C THR A 31 11.38 -0.92 2.81
N ARG A 32 12.18 -0.91 1.74
CA ARG A 32 13.47 -0.20 1.73
C ARG A 32 13.31 1.29 2.06
N ILE A 33 12.28 1.93 1.52
CA ILE A 33 12.00 3.35 1.79
C ILE A 33 11.48 3.54 3.22
N MET A 34 10.61 2.63 3.72
CA MET A 34 10.18 2.65 5.13
C MET A 34 11.38 2.46 6.08
N THR A 35 12.32 1.57 5.76
CA THR A 35 13.55 1.37 6.53
C THR A 35 14.36 2.65 6.62
N ALA A 36 14.56 3.33 5.49
CA ALA A 36 15.32 4.57 5.44
C ALA A 36 14.61 5.73 6.16
N GLU A 37 13.31 5.92 5.95
CA GLU A 37 12.59 7.07 6.54
C GLU A 37 12.26 6.87 8.02
N LEU A 38 11.90 5.67 8.44
CA LEU A 38 11.51 5.37 9.82
C LEU A 38 12.70 4.95 10.69
N GLY A 39 13.89 4.76 10.11
CA GLY A 39 15.07 4.27 10.82
C GLY A 39 14.84 2.87 11.41
N LEU A 40 14.38 1.93 10.58
CA LEU A 40 14.08 0.57 11.04
C LEU A 40 15.36 -0.26 11.21
N THR A 41 15.35 -1.16 12.19
CA THR A 41 16.40 -2.18 12.30
C THR A 41 16.29 -3.21 11.18
N ARG A 42 17.34 -4.03 11.00
CA ARG A 42 17.33 -5.13 10.03
C ARG A 42 16.17 -6.10 10.27
N VAL A 43 15.97 -6.50 11.53
CA VAL A 43 14.89 -7.42 11.92
C VAL A 43 13.52 -6.80 11.65
N GLN A 44 13.31 -5.53 12.03
CA GLN A 44 12.07 -4.82 11.73
C GLN A 44 11.82 -4.77 10.21
N SER A 45 12.85 -4.51 9.42
CA SER A 45 12.73 -4.43 7.96
C SER A 45 12.35 -5.77 7.32
N GLN A 46 12.90 -6.89 7.82
CA GLN A 46 12.55 -8.22 7.33
C GLN A 46 11.08 -8.59 7.62
N GLU A 47 10.61 -8.32 8.84
CA GLU A 47 9.21 -8.53 9.20
C GLU A 47 8.26 -7.62 8.39
N LEU A 48 8.65 -6.36 8.20
CA LEU A 48 7.88 -5.40 7.41
C LEU A 48 7.78 -5.81 5.94
N LEU A 49 8.85 -6.38 5.36
CA LEU A 49 8.83 -6.96 4.02
C LEU A 49 7.78 -8.06 3.90
N HIS A 50 7.76 -9.00 4.83
CA HIS A 50 6.77 -10.07 4.84
C HIS A 50 5.34 -9.52 4.96
N ILE A 51 5.12 -8.58 5.88
CA ILE A 51 3.83 -7.92 6.09
C ILE A 51 3.34 -7.19 4.83
N ASN A 52 4.23 -6.44 4.16
CA ASN A 52 3.90 -5.72 2.94
C ASN A 52 3.63 -6.68 1.77
N LEU A 53 4.42 -7.76 1.64
CA LEU A 53 4.22 -8.77 0.61
C LEU A 53 2.84 -9.45 0.75
N VAL A 54 2.51 -9.93 1.94
CA VAL A 54 1.20 -10.58 2.21
C VAL A 54 0.04 -9.64 1.90
N TYR A 55 0.17 -8.36 2.24
CA TYR A 55 -0.84 -7.36 1.90
C TYR A 55 -0.99 -7.18 0.38
N LEU A 56 0.11 -6.95 -0.34
CA LEU A 56 0.09 -6.65 -1.77
C LEU A 56 -0.35 -7.86 -2.60
N ASP A 57 0.17 -9.04 -2.30
CA ASP A 57 -0.23 -10.29 -2.95
C ASP A 57 -1.70 -10.63 -2.67
N GLY A 58 -2.23 -10.21 -1.51
CA GLY A 58 -3.64 -10.36 -1.14
C GLY A 58 -4.62 -9.41 -1.85
N ILE A 59 -4.17 -8.38 -2.57
CA ILE A 59 -5.06 -7.44 -3.28
C ILE A 59 -5.53 -8.03 -4.60
N SER A 60 -6.61 -8.80 -4.59
CA SER A 60 -7.17 -9.39 -5.81
C SER A 60 -8.08 -8.43 -6.59
N SER A 61 -8.66 -7.44 -5.90
CA SER A 61 -9.58 -6.45 -6.44
C SER A 61 -9.43 -5.09 -5.75
N TYR A 62 -10.00 -4.03 -6.33
CA TYR A 62 -10.00 -2.70 -5.72
C TYR A 62 -10.66 -2.67 -4.32
N ARG A 63 -11.59 -3.60 -4.04
CA ARG A 63 -12.27 -3.72 -2.75
C ARG A 63 -11.35 -4.23 -1.65
N ASP A 64 -10.28 -4.93 -2.02
CA ASP A 64 -9.33 -5.50 -1.06
C ASP A 64 -8.32 -4.47 -0.53
N ILE A 65 -8.14 -3.35 -1.24
CA ILE A 65 -7.18 -2.29 -0.90
C ILE A 65 -7.40 -1.77 0.53
N GLU A 66 -8.65 -1.47 0.89
CA GLU A 66 -9.05 -1.01 2.23
C GLU A 66 -9.74 -2.11 3.05
N GLY A 67 -9.69 -3.35 2.57
CA GLY A 67 -10.35 -4.49 3.17
C GLY A 67 -9.67 -5.02 4.43
N ARG A 68 -9.98 -6.28 4.77
CA ARG A 68 -9.43 -6.96 5.97
C ARG A 68 -7.91 -7.03 5.97
N GLY A 69 -7.30 -7.21 4.79
CA GLY A 69 -5.84 -7.25 4.62
C GLY A 69 -5.16 -5.96 5.10
N CYS A 70 -5.73 -4.79 4.79
CA CYS A 70 -5.20 -3.50 5.23
C CYS A 70 -5.20 -3.37 6.75
N LYS A 71 -6.32 -3.72 7.41
CA LYS A 71 -6.44 -3.68 8.87
C LYS A 71 -5.45 -4.63 9.55
N SER A 72 -5.29 -5.83 9.00
CA SER A 72 -4.32 -6.83 9.48
C SER A 72 -2.88 -6.31 9.35
N ARG A 73 -2.53 -5.73 8.21
CA ARG A 73 -1.23 -5.08 7.95
C ARG A 73 -0.94 -4.01 9.00
N ASP A 74 -1.84 -3.05 9.18
CA ASP A 74 -1.64 -1.95 10.13
C ASP A 74 -1.48 -2.44 11.58
N LYS A 75 -2.25 -3.47 11.97
CA LYS A 75 -2.13 -4.08 13.30
C LYS A 75 -0.74 -4.70 13.50
N LYS A 76 -0.24 -5.47 12.52
CA LYS A 76 1.09 -6.10 12.58
C LYS A 76 2.22 -5.08 12.58
N ILE A 77 2.11 -4.02 11.76
CA ILE A 77 3.09 -2.92 11.74
C ILE A 77 3.10 -2.20 13.09
N LYS A 78 1.93 -1.93 13.68
CA LYS A 78 1.85 -1.28 15.00
C LYS A 78 2.54 -2.08 16.10
N SER A 79 2.45 -3.41 16.10
CA SER A 79 3.15 -4.25 17.08
C SER A 79 4.67 -4.30 16.85
N LEU A 80 5.13 -4.08 15.62
CA LEU A 80 6.54 -4.15 15.25
C LEU A 80 7.30 -2.84 15.52
N LEU A 81 6.62 -1.70 15.40
CA LEU A 81 7.22 -0.38 15.47
C LEU A 81 7.14 0.22 16.89
N ASN A 82 8.16 0.98 17.28
CA ASN A 82 8.09 1.79 18.50
C ASN A 82 7.13 2.99 18.33
N LYS A 83 6.83 3.69 19.43
CA LYS A 83 5.86 4.80 19.43
C LYS A 83 6.19 5.91 18.42
N ARG A 84 7.47 6.29 18.27
CA ARG A 84 7.92 7.33 17.32
C ARG A 84 7.77 6.85 15.88
N GLN A 85 8.27 5.65 15.58
CA GLN A 85 8.17 5.01 14.27
C GLN A 85 6.70 4.86 13.84
N TRP A 86 5.84 4.38 14.74
CA TRP A 86 4.40 4.26 14.49
C TRP A 86 3.73 5.60 14.20
N HIS A 87 4.10 6.65 14.95
CA HIS A 87 3.58 7.98 14.71
C HIS A 87 3.98 8.50 13.31
N GLN A 88 5.25 8.34 12.93
CA GLN A 88 5.73 8.73 11.62
C GLN A 88 5.09 7.91 10.49
N TYR A 89 4.96 6.59 10.65
CA TYR A 89 4.26 5.71 9.71
C TYR A 89 2.83 6.20 9.43
N LYS A 90 2.04 6.46 10.48
CA LYS A 90 0.65 6.95 10.32
C LYS A 90 0.55 8.35 9.70
N ASN A 91 1.54 9.20 9.91
CA ASN A 91 1.55 10.55 9.33
C ASN A 91 2.02 10.55 7.89
N THR A 92 2.72 9.50 7.46
CA THR A 92 3.22 9.37 6.10
C THR A 92 2.18 8.68 5.22
N TYR A 93 1.42 9.48 4.46
CA TYR A 93 0.27 8.99 3.69
C TYR A 93 0.61 7.82 2.76
N TYR A 94 1.73 7.90 2.02
CA TYR A 94 2.15 6.85 1.08
C TYR A 94 2.69 5.58 1.75
N PHE A 95 2.90 5.56 3.07
CA PHE A 95 3.17 4.35 3.85
C PHE A 95 1.89 3.76 4.44
N TYR A 96 1.05 4.62 5.00
CA TYR A 96 -0.19 4.22 5.64
C TYR A 96 -1.21 3.68 4.62
N ARG A 97 -1.26 4.30 3.45
CA ARG A 97 -2.07 3.87 2.30
C ARG A 97 -1.15 3.79 1.09
N PRO A 98 -0.50 2.64 0.84
CA PRO A 98 0.50 2.53 -0.22
C PRO A 98 -0.13 2.47 -1.63
N ILE A 99 -1.35 1.95 -1.74
CA ILE A 99 -2.08 1.80 -3.01
C ILE A 99 -3.49 2.39 -2.89
N SER A 100 -3.99 2.97 -3.98
CA SER A 100 -5.40 3.31 -4.18
C SER A 100 -5.90 2.84 -5.54
N TRP A 101 -7.22 2.91 -5.75
CA TRP A 101 -7.85 2.68 -7.04
C TRP A 101 -8.38 4.01 -7.57
N ARG A 102 -7.92 4.43 -8.75
CA ARG A 102 -8.33 5.67 -9.41
C ARG A 102 -8.30 5.50 -10.91
N ASP A 103 -9.27 6.06 -11.62
CA ASP A 103 -9.30 6.08 -13.09
C ASP A 103 -9.09 4.67 -13.71
N HIS A 104 -9.73 3.66 -13.11
CA HIS A 104 -9.65 2.25 -13.51
C HIS A 104 -8.24 1.63 -13.41
N ALA A 105 -7.35 2.23 -12.60
CA ALA A 105 -5.99 1.76 -12.40
C ALA A 105 -5.59 1.75 -10.92
N TYR A 106 -4.66 0.86 -10.57
CA TYR A 106 -3.98 0.89 -9.28
C TYR A 106 -2.94 2.02 -9.27
N VAL A 107 -3.00 2.86 -8.24
CA VAL A 107 -2.08 3.99 -8.06
C VAL A 107 -1.24 3.76 -6.82
N HIS A 108 0.08 3.72 -6.99
CA HIS A 108 1.03 3.56 -5.90
C HIS A 108 1.47 4.93 -5.40
N HIS A 109 1.10 5.29 -4.17
CA HIS A 109 1.34 6.64 -3.64
C HIS A 109 2.81 6.93 -3.38
N ILE A 110 3.62 5.89 -3.16
CA ILE A 110 5.06 6.06 -2.90
C ILE A 110 5.79 6.70 -4.09
N TYR A 111 5.30 6.51 -5.31
CA TYR A 111 5.92 7.05 -6.52
C TYR A 111 5.73 8.54 -6.75
N ALA A 112 4.82 9.17 -6.02
CA ALA A 112 4.70 10.63 -6.02
C ALA A 112 5.94 11.31 -5.42
N LYS A 113 6.60 10.65 -4.45
CA LYS A 113 7.81 11.15 -3.77
C LYS A 113 9.08 10.41 -4.23
N TYR A 114 8.99 9.09 -4.42
CA TYR A 114 10.10 8.22 -4.82
C TYR A 114 9.78 7.54 -6.15
N PRO A 115 9.98 8.20 -7.29
CA PRO A 115 9.69 7.60 -8.58
C PRO A 115 10.57 6.36 -8.83
N LYS A 116 9.97 5.21 -9.16
CA LYS A 116 10.69 3.95 -9.43
C LYS A 116 11.47 3.98 -10.74
N ASN A 117 10.98 4.72 -11.75
CA ASN A 117 11.62 5.01 -13.03
C ASN A 117 10.93 6.22 -13.69
N LYS A 118 11.67 7.11 -14.39
CA LYS A 118 11.15 8.36 -15.02
C LYS A 118 10.06 8.17 -16.10
N LYS A 119 9.60 6.94 -16.36
CA LYS A 119 8.62 6.59 -17.40
C LYS A 119 7.18 6.41 -16.91
N HIS A 120 6.90 6.58 -15.61
CA HIS A 120 5.52 6.79 -15.17
C HIS A 120 5.13 8.25 -15.40
N LYS A 121 4.95 8.62 -16.68
CA LYS A 121 4.09 9.73 -17.04
C LYS A 121 2.69 9.31 -16.59
N TYR A 122 2.31 9.70 -15.38
CA TYR A 122 0.89 9.88 -15.06
C TYR A 122 0.27 10.59 -16.26
N CYS A 123 -0.79 9.99 -16.83
CA CYS A 123 -1.60 10.65 -17.84
C CYS A 123 -1.90 12.07 -17.36
N LYS A 124 -1.28 13.03 -18.03
CA LYS A 124 -1.46 14.45 -17.82
C LYS A 124 -2.83 14.81 -18.39
N HIS A 125 -3.90 14.48 -17.67
CA HIS A 125 -5.17 15.16 -17.85
C HIS A 125 -5.24 16.30 -16.83
N GLN A 126 -5.02 17.48 -17.40
CA GLN A 126 -5.34 18.82 -16.91
C GLN A 126 -5.10 19.11 -15.42
N VAL A 127 -4.08 19.96 -15.25
CA VAL A 127 -3.95 20.92 -14.17
C VAL A 127 -5.31 21.53 -13.84
N ASP A 128 -5.88 21.13 -12.71
CA ASP A 128 -6.79 22.01 -12.00
C ASP A 128 -6.02 22.62 -10.82
N ARG A 129 -5.90 23.95 -10.85
CA ARG A 129 -4.94 24.76 -10.08
C ARG A 129 -5.25 24.83 -8.57
N ASN A 130 -6.18 24.01 -8.07
CA ASN A 130 -6.65 24.05 -6.68
C ASN A 130 -6.02 23.03 -5.71
N CYS A 131 -5.21 22.09 -6.19
CA CYS A 131 -4.58 21.06 -5.32
C CYS A 131 -3.28 21.49 -4.62
N ARG A 132 -3.06 22.79 -4.37
CA ARG A 132 -1.84 23.29 -3.71
C ARG A 132 -1.92 23.51 -2.20
N GLN A 133 -3.04 23.21 -1.53
CA GLN A 133 -3.12 23.40 -0.07
C GLN A 133 -3.85 22.32 0.74
N GLN A 134 -4.01 21.09 0.23
CA GLN A 134 -4.36 19.97 1.12
C GLN A 134 -3.11 19.18 1.50
N GLY A 135 -2.18 19.90 2.14
CA GLY A 135 -1.22 19.26 3.03
C GLY A 135 -1.95 18.49 4.11
N ASN A 136 -1.29 17.50 4.69
CA ASN A 136 -1.78 16.50 5.64
C ASN A 136 -2.50 17.02 6.92
N ASN A 137 -2.80 18.32 7.01
CA ASN A 137 -3.46 19.03 8.11
C ASN A 137 -4.86 19.59 7.74
N SER A 138 -5.42 19.29 6.56
CA SER A 138 -6.79 19.71 6.22
C SER A 138 -7.80 19.20 7.27
N PRO A 139 -8.73 20.04 7.76
CA PRO A 139 -9.73 19.65 8.76
C PRO A 139 -10.55 18.42 8.34
N GLU A 140 -10.76 18.21 7.04
CA GLU A 140 -11.43 17.02 6.52
C GLU A 140 -10.58 15.76 6.61
N ALA A 141 -9.28 15.84 6.29
CA ALA A 141 -8.36 14.71 6.43
C ALA A 141 -8.20 14.30 7.90
N ILE A 142 -8.18 15.27 8.81
CA ILE A 142 -8.18 15.03 10.27
C ILE A 142 -9.53 14.45 10.72
N ARG A 143 -10.67 14.97 10.24
CA ARG A 143 -12.01 14.43 10.52
C ARG A 143 -12.16 12.99 10.02
N GLN A 144 -11.66 12.67 8.83
CA GLN A 144 -11.67 11.31 8.31
C GLN A 144 -10.80 10.37 9.15
N ARG A 145 -9.61 10.83 9.61
CA ARG A 145 -8.77 10.09 10.57
C ARG A 145 -9.49 9.86 11.90
N GLN A 146 -10.18 10.86 12.43
CA GLN A 146 -10.93 10.75 13.71
C GLN A 146 -12.18 9.87 13.60
N LYS A 147 -12.89 9.89 12.47
CA LYS A 147 -14.02 8.99 12.20
C LYS A 147 -13.54 7.54 12.06
N MET A 148 -12.41 7.32 11.39
CA MET A 148 -11.81 6.00 11.24
C MET A 148 -11.30 5.44 12.59
N CYS A 149 -10.68 6.26 13.43
CA CYS A 149 -10.32 5.86 14.81
C CYS A 149 -11.54 5.54 15.69
N ARG A 150 -12.66 6.25 15.53
CA ARG A 150 -13.90 6.01 16.30
C ARG A 150 -14.57 4.68 15.94
N HIS A 151 -14.64 4.31 14.66
CA HIS A 151 -15.22 3.03 14.26
C HIS A 151 -14.38 1.82 14.70
N VAL A 152 -13.07 1.99 14.87
CA VAL A 152 -12.18 0.94 15.40
C VAL A 152 -12.39 0.73 16.90
N MET A 153 -12.75 1.78 17.66
CA MET A 153 -13.01 1.69 19.11
C MET A 153 -14.45 1.23 19.43
N ASN A 154 -15.43 1.59 18.61
CA ASN A 154 -16.85 1.26 18.84
C ASN A 154 -17.28 -0.12 18.31
N GLY A 155 -16.43 -0.82 17.56
CA GLY A 155 -16.66 -2.20 17.11
C GLY A 155 -16.02 -3.27 18.00
N ALA A 156 -15.57 -2.90 19.20
CA ALA A 156 -14.94 -3.78 20.19
C ALA A 156 -15.82 -3.97 21.45
N ARG A 157 -17.14 -3.89 21.29
CA ARG A 157 -18.13 -4.30 22.29
C ARG A 157 -18.99 -5.41 21.73
#